data_AF-A0A831M568-F1
#
_entry.id   AF-A0A831M568-F1
#
_cell.length_a   1.000
_cell.length_b   1.000
_cell.length_c   1.000
_cell.angle_alpha   90.00
_cell.angle_beta   90.00
_cell.angle_gamma   90.00
#
_symmetry.space_group_name_H-M   'P 1'
#
loop_
_entity.id
_entity.type
_entity.pdbx_description
1 polymer ?
#
loop_
_entity_poly.entity_id
_entity_poly.type
_entity_poly.pdbx_seq_one_letter_code
_entity_poly.pdbx_strand_id
1 'polypeptide(L)'
;MVYAVVRLSGLTARVALWSGVIMAAIELFQLTGIPAALHRSGPLPVRLFARLLGTVFSWFDLAAYAAGIGVMAVADQKLDLDRDGRSWSRPMS
;
A
#
# COMPACT_ATOMS: atom_id res chain seq x y z
N MET A 1 -8.95 -0.83 -8.30
CA MET A 1 -7.86 -1.82 -8.51
C MET A 1 -7.72 -2.79 -7.33
N VAL A 2 -8.84 -3.27 -6.77
CA VAL A 2 -8.85 -4.24 -5.65
C VAL A 2 -9.24 -5.64 -6.17
N TYR A 3 -10.05 -5.69 -7.23
CA TYR A 3 -10.66 -6.91 -7.74
C TYR A 3 -9.66 -7.92 -8.35
N ALA A 4 -8.59 -7.44 -9.00
CA ALA A 4 -7.58 -8.32 -9.61
C ALA A 4 -6.68 -9.00 -8.56
N VAL A 5 -6.47 -8.38 -7.40
CA VAL A 5 -5.64 -8.90 -6.30
C VAL A 5 -6.43 -9.90 -5.44
N VAL A 6 -7.76 -9.75 -5.37
CA VAL A 6 -8.64 -10.58 -4.53
C VAL A 6 -8.84 -12.01 -5.05
N ARG A 7 -8.62 -12.28 -6.34
CA ARG A 7 -9.00 -13.58 -6.94
C ARG A 7 -8.06 -14.76 -6.64
N LEU A 8 -6.85 -14.55 -6.11
CA LEU A 8 -5.77 -15.55 -6.24
C LEU A 8 -5.22 -16.22 -4.97
N SER A 9 -5.70 -15.95 -3.76
CA SER A 9 -5.11 -16.65 -2.60
C SER A 9 -6.07 -16.76 -1.42
N GLY A 10 -6.41 -17.98 -0.97
CA GLY A 10 -7.35 -18.25 0.12
C GLY A 10 -7.05 -17.62 1.50
N LEU A 11 -5.97 -16.84 1.65
CA LEU A 11 -5.70 -15.95 2.80
C LEU A 11 -6.26 -14.52 2.64
N THR A 12 -6.84 -14.18 1.48
CA THR A 12 -7.27 -12.81 1.14
C THR A 12 -8.41 -12.28 1.98
N ALA A 13 -9.33 -13.12 2.45
CA ALA A 13 -10.55 -12.61 3.10
C ALA A 13 -10.25 -11.79 4.37
N ARG A 14 -9.32 -12.25 5.21
CA ARG A 14 -8.93 -11.54 6.44
C ARG A 14 -8.19 -10.25 6.12
N VAL A 15 -7.25 -10.29 5.17
CA VAL A 15 -6.50 -9.10 4.74
C VAL A 15 -7.45 -8.07 4.11
N ALA A 16 -8.32 -8.50 3.20
CA ALA A 16 -9.31 -7.65 2.55
C ALA A 16 -10.29 -7.03 3.56
N LEU A 17 -10.76 -7.81 4.55
CA LEU A 17 -11.62 -7.31 5.61
C LEU A 17 -10.92 -6.21 6.41
N TRP A 18 -9.69 -6.46 6.89
CA TRP A 18 -8.94 -5.47 7.66
C TRP A 18 -8.58 -4.25 6.82
N SER A 19 -8.21 -4.43 5.54
CA SER A 19 -8.01 -3.32 4.62
C SER A 19 -9.27 -2.48 4.47
N GLY A 20 -10.44 -3.10 4.32
CA GLY A 20 -11.73 -2.42 4.23
C GLY A 20 -12.08 -1.65 5.51
N VAL A 21 -11.89 -2.27 6.68
CA VAL A 21 -12.12 -1.62 7.99
C VAL A 21 -11.21 -0.41 8.17
N ILE A 22 -9.92 -0.55 7.86
CA ILE A 22 -8.95 0.54 7.94
C ILE A 22 -9.33 1.66 6.98
N MET A 23 -9.69 1.34 5.73
CA MET A 23 -10.14 2.34 4.75
C MET A 23 -11.36 3.10 5.24
N ALA A 24 -12.39 2.39 5.73
CA ALA A 24 -13.61 3.01 6.24
C ALA A 24 -13.32 3.92 7.44
N ALA A 25 -12.44 3.51 8.36
CA ALA A 25 -12.03 4.35 9.48
C ALA A 25 -11.31 5.62 9.02
N ILE A 26 -10.43 5.52 8.02
CA ILE A 26 -9.75 6.68 7.43
C ILE A 26 -10.75 7.62 6.76
N GLU A 27 -11.68 7.10 5.96
CA GLU A 27 -12.72 7.91 5.30
C GLU A 27 -13.62 8.61 6.31
N LEU A 28 -14.07 7.91 7.35
CA LEU A 28 -14.85 8.52 8.44
C LEU A 28 -14.08 9.63 9.15
N PHE A 29 -12.78 9.43 9.37
CA PHE A 29 -11.93 10.47 9.95
C PHE A 29 -11.73 11.65 9.00
N GLN A 30 -11.58 11.43 7.69
CA GLN A 30 -11.52 12.49 6.69
C GLN A 30 -12.82 13.32 6.63
N LEU A 31 -13.98 12.67 6.77
CA LEU A 31 -15.29 13.36 6.79
C LEU A 31 -15.43 14.35 7.95
N THR A 32 -14.67 14.18 9.05
CA THR A 32 -14.64 15.16 10.14
C THR A 32 -13.96 16.48 9.76
N GLY A 33 -13.17 16.51 8.67
CA GLY A 33 -12.40 17.68 8.25
C GLY A 33 -11.18 17.99 9.12
N ILE A 34 -10.99 17.29 10.25
CA ILE A 34 -9.82 17.43 11.14
C ILE A 34 -8.50 17.23 10.35
N PRO A 35 -8.35 16.19 9.51
CA PRO A 35 -7.12 15.99 8.77
C PRO A 35 -6.82 17.13 7.79
N ALA A 36 -7.85 17.67 7.13
CA ALA A 36 -7.73 18.79 6.20
C ALA A 36 -7.39 20.11 6.91
N ALA A 37 -7.83 20.29 8.16
CA ALA A 37 -7.44 21.42 9.00
C ALA A 37 -5.97 21.27 9.45
N LEU A 38 -5.58 20.09 9.92
CA LEU A 38 -4.20 19.79 10.33
C LEU A 38 -3.18 19.97 9.20
N HIS A 39 -3.55 19.64 7.96
CA HIS A 39 -2.68 19.86 6.81
C HIS A 39 -2.38 21.34 6.54
N ARG A 40 -3.33 22.24 6.86
CA ARG A 40 -3.22 23.68 6.61
C ARG A 40 -2.41 24.43 7.68
N SER A 41 -2.50 24.01 8.94
CA SER A 41 -1.95 24.77 10.08
C SER A 41 -0.94 24.01 10.94
N GLY A 42 -0.75 22.70 10.71
CA GLY A 42 0.14 21.88 11.53
C GLY A 42 1.63 22.06 11.23
N PRO A 43 2.52 21.65 12.15
CA PRO A 43 3.95 21.50 11.87
C PRO A 43 4.20 20.41 10.82
N LEU A 44 5.36 20.46 10.15
CA LEU A 44 5.73 19.57 9.04
C LEU A 44 5.36 18.07 9.23
N PRO A 45 5.65 17.43 10.38
CA PRO A 45 5.31 16.02 10.60
C PRO A 45 3.80 15.76 10.59
N VAL A 46 3.02 16.69 11.15
CA VAL A 46 1.55 16.60 11.20
C VAL A 46 0.95 16.81 9.81
N ARG A 47 1.54 17.71 9.00
CA ARG A 47 1.12 17.92 7.62
C ARG A 47 1.39 16.69 6.73
N LEU A 48 2.52 16.02 6.94
CA LEU A 48 2.86 14.76 6.27
C LEU A 48 1.88 13.66 6.68
N PHE A 49 1.59 13.51 7.97
CA PHE A 49 0.60 12.55 8.45
C PHE A 49 -0.79 12.80 7.85
N ALA A 50 -1.25 14.05 7.86
CA ALA A 50 -2.52 14.42 7.22
C ALA A 50 -2.53 14.12 5.70
N ARG A 51 -1.39 14.24 5.03
CA ARG A 51 -1.25 13.90 3.61
C ARG A 51 -1.26 12.38 3.38
N LEU A 52 -0.60 11.61 4.23
CA LEU A 52 -0.63 10.14 4.20
C LEU A 52 -2.04 9.59 4.43
N LEU A 53 -2.87 10.29 5.19
CA LEU A 53 -4.29 9.97 5.32
C LEU A 53 -5.08 10.17 4.03
N GLY A 54 -4.51 10.71 2.96
CA GLY A 54 -5.18 10.87 1.66
C GLY A 54 -6.02 12.15 1.54
N THR A 55 -5.81 13.13 2.43
CA THR A 55 -6.58 14.38 2.42
C THR A 55 -6.29 15.29 1.23
N VAL A 56 -5.10 15.13 0.63
CA VAL A 56 -4.65 15.90 -0.51
C VAL A 56 -3.92 14.96 -1.45
N PHE A 57 -4.32 14.94 -2.71
CA PHE A 57 -3.68 14.17 -3.77
C PHE A 57 -3.04 15.12 -4.78
N SER A 58 -1.81 14.84 -5.19
CA SER A 58 -1.10 15.52 -6.26
C SER A 58 -0.66 14.54 -7.34
N TRP A 59 -0.48 15.04 -8.55
CA TRP A 59 0.12 14.29 -9.66
C TRP A 59 1.51 13.72 -9.33
N PHE A 60 2.27 14.37 -8.44
CA PHE A 60 3.54 13.81 -7.95
C PHE A 60 3.35 12.56 -7.10
N ASP A 61 2.24 12.45 -6.37
CA ASP A 61 1.92 11.24 -5.60
C ASP A 61 1.66 10.07 -6.55
N LEU A 62 1.03 10.32 -7.70
CA LEU A 62 0.83 9.29 -8.74
C LEU A 62 2.15 8.80 -9.31
N ALA A 63 3.09 9.70 -9.61
CA ALA A 63 4.43 9.33 -10.07
C ALA A 63 5.20 8.53 -9.00
N ALA A 64 5.10 8.94 -7.73
CA ALA A 64 5.71 8.22 -6.62
C ALA A 64 5.12 6.81 -6.43
N TYR A 65 3.79 6.65 -6.59
CA TYR A 65 3.14 5.35 -6.60
C TYR A 65 3.63 4.47 -7.75
N ALA A 66 3.70 5.01 -8.97
CA ALA A 66 4.20 4.27 -10.12
C ALA A 66 5.65 3.80 -9.92
N ALA A 67 6.51 4.69 -9.39
CA ALA A 67 7.89 4.36 -9.07
C ALA A 67 7.99 3.27 -7.98
N GLY A 68 7.23 3.40 -6.89
CA GLY A 68 7.20 2.42 -5.81
C GLY A 68 6.71 1.04 -6.25
N ILE A 69 5.65 0.99 -7.06
CA ILE A 69 5.15 -0.25 -7.67
C ILE A 69 6.23 -0.87 -8.55
N GLY A 70 6.92 -0.08 -9.37
CA GLY A 70 8.02 -0.55 -10.22
C GLY A 70 9.16 -1.17 -9.42
N VAL A 71 9.60 -0.50 -8.33
CA VAL A 71 10.65 -1.01 -7.44
C VAL A 71 10.24 -2.35 -6.81
N MET A 72 9.01 -2.43 -6.29
CA MET A 72 8.52 -3.67 -5.67
C MET A 72 8.37 -4.80 -6.69
N ALA A 73 7.89 -4.52 -7.91
CA ALA A 73 7.80 -5.51 -8.97
C ALA A 73 9.17 -6.06 -9.38
N VAL A 74 10.22 -5.22 -9.39
CA VAL A 74 11.59 -5.67 -9.65
C VAL A 74 12.14 -6.50 -8.48
N ALA A 75 11.88 -6.08 -7.24
CA ALA A 75 12.31 -6.82 -6.06
C ALA A 75 11.66 -8.21 -6.00
N ASP A 76 10.36 -8.30 -6.27
CA ASP A 76 9.59 -9.54 -6.30
C ASP A 76 10.14 -10.51 -7.36
N GLN A 77 10.39 -10.02 -8.59
CA GLN A 77 11.03 -10.82 -9.64
C GLN A 77 12.41 -11.35 -9.22
N LYS A 78 13.23 -10.54 -8.56
CA LYS A 78 14.55 -10.99 -8.08
C LYS A 78 14.45 -12.05 -7.00
N LEU A 79 13.51 -11.89 -6.07
CA LEU A 79 13.27 -12.85 -5.00
C LEU A 79 12.74 -14.18 -5.54
N ASP A 80 11.87 -14.15 -6.55
CA ASP A 80 11.33 -15.38 -7.16
C ASP A 80 12.40 -16.11 -7.99
N LEU A 81 13.23 -15.38 -8.75
CA LEU A 81 14.39 -15.97 -9.45
C LEU A 81 15.38 -16.64 -8.49
N ASP A 82 15.67 -16.01 -7.34
CA ASP A 82 16.54 -16.57 -6.30
C ASP A 82 15.91 -17.78 -5.59
N ARG A 83 14.58 -17.79 -5.43
CA ARG A 83 13.82 -18.93 -4.89
C ARG A 83 13.88 -20.14 -5.83
N ASP A 84 13.71 -19.93 -7.13
CA ASP A 84 13.79 -21.00 -8.13
C ASP A 84 15.21 -21.57 -8.24
N GLY A 85 16.25 -20.73 -8.23
CA GLY A 85 17.65 -21.19 -8.22
C GLY A 85 18.02 -22.04 -6.99
N ARG A 86 17.47 -21.70 -5.81
CA ARG A 86 17.63 -22.51 -4.58
C ARG A 86 16.83 -23.81 -4.61
N SER A 87 15.72 -23.86 -5.33
CA SER A 87 14.91 -25.08 -5.44
C SER A 87 15.63 -26.19 -6.22
N TRP A 88 16.39 -25.82 -7.25
CA TRP A 88 17.13 -26.76 -8.10
C TRP A 88 18.37 -27.38 -7.41
N SER A 89 18.88 -26.71 -6.37
CA SER A 89 20.08 -27.11 -5.63
C SER A 89 19.76 -27.93 -4.36
N ARG A 90 18.48 -28.21 -4.08
CA ARG A 90 18.09 -29.18 -3.04
C ARG A 90 18.10 -30.59 -3.65
N PRO A 91 19.02 -31.49 -3.26
CA PRO A 91 18.93 -32.88 -3.68
C PRO A 91 17.63 -33.47 -3.14
N MET A 92 16.83 -34.09 -4.02
CA MET A 92 15.70 -34.91 -3.61
C MET A 92 16.24 -36.09 -2.79
N SER A 93 16.06 -36.02 -1.47
CA SER A 93 16.29 -37.13 -0.54
C SER A 93 15.02 -37.98 -0.42
#